data_AF-A0AAV6C7K7-F1
#
_entry.id   AF-A0AAV6C7K7-F1
#
_cell.length_a   1.000
_cell.length_b   1.000
_cell.length_c   1.000
_cell.angle_alpha   90.00
_cell.angle_beta   90.00
_cell.angle_gamma   90.00
#
_symmetry.space_group_name_H-M   'P 1'
#
loop_
_entity.id
_entity.type
_entity.pdbx_description
1 polymer ?
#
loop_
_entity_poly.entity_id
_entity_poly.type
_entity_poly.pdbx_seq_one_letter_code
_entity_poly.pdbx_strand_id
1 'polypeptide(L)'
;MNRRFKFAALLALPAVLATGLLAVPASAGAQTPREQRVGQRQAPREEVQPRVPANPTPGERGMMGLPPKWIERVQDMPPAQQERFLRNNQQFRSLPPWRQQQIRQNLAKWNNLSPEQRQAIRERERIWEQMTPQQQEYVRNTLLPRWQQLPPGRKAVIQRHLRALNGLSDSDREARLNDPYFLQGMSPDEQQMLRDLAHLRIGAGVDAPPQQ
;
A
#
# COMPACT_ATOMS: atom_id res chain seq x y z
N MET A 1 4.92 9.42 -6.59
CA MET A 1 5.20 8.53 -5.43
C MET A 1 4.67 9.23 -4.19
N ASN A 2 3.53 8.79 -3.61
CA ASN A 2 3.11 9.01 -2.22
C ASN A 2 1.69 8.45 -1.98
N ARG A 3 1.60 7.13 -1.81
CA ARG A 3 0.39 6.39 -1.40
C ARG A 3 0.38 6.15 0.12
N ARG A 4 0.73 7.17 0.93
CA ARG A 4 0.99 7.00 2.38
C ARG A 4 -0.28 6.82 3.23
N PHE A 5 -1.45 7.25 2.76
CA PHE A 5 -2.67 7.30 3.61
C PHE A 5 -3.77 6.28 3.27
N LYS A 6 -3.49 5.25 2.46
CA LYS A 6 -4.53 4.25 2.12
C LYS A 6 -4.49 2.95 2.93
N PHE A 7 -3.44 2.66 3.70
CA PHE A 7 -3.16 1.26 4.05
C PHE A 7 -3.13 0.89 5.53
N ALA A 8 -3.10 1.84 6.46
CA ALA A 8 -3.16 1.48 7.88
C ALA A 8 -4.55 0.98 8.36
N ALA A 9 -5.58 1.14 7.53
CA ALA A 9 -6.96 0.76 7.84
C ALA A 9 -7.59 -0.31 6.91
N LEU A 10 -6.86 -0.87 5.94
CA LEU A 10 -7.46 -1.66 4.85
C LEU A 10 -7.35 -3.19 5.01
N LEU A 11 -7.40 -3.70 6.25
CA LEU A 11 -7.66 -5.12 6.52
C LEU A 11 -9.09 -5.39 7.00
N ALA A 12 -9.96 -4.37 7.02
CA ALA A 12 -11.39 -4.56 7.20
C ALA A 12 -12.13 -3.47 6.40
N LEU A 13 -12.80 -3.86 5.31
CA LEU A 13 -14.12 -3.40 4.87
C LEU A 13 -14.46 -4.03 3.50
N PRO A 14 -15.76 -4.29 3.22
CA PRO A 14 -16.21 -5.20 2.17
C PRO A 14 -16.20 -4.54 0.78
N ALA A 15 -15.92 -5.36 -0.23
CA ALA A 15 -15.87 -4.98 -1.64
C ALA A 15 -17.27 -4.92 -2.26
N VAL A 16 -17.55 -3.86 -3.02
CA VAL A 16 -18.65 -3.82 -3.99
C VAL A 16 -18.01 -3.89 -5.39
N LEU A 17 -18.29 -4.98 -6.10
CA LEU A 17 -17.82 -5.28 -7.46
C LEU A 17 -18.72 -4.59 -8.48
N ALA A 18 -18.12 -3.95 -9.48
CA ALA A 18 -18.79 -3.59 -10.72
C ALA A 18 -17.92 -4.06 -11.90
N THR A 19 -18.47 -5.04 -12.61
CA THR A 19 -17.97 -5.73 -13.80
C THR A 19 -18.11 -4.85 -15.04
N GLY A 20 -17.23 -5.00 -16.03
CA GLY A 20 -17.40 -4.35 -17.33
C GLY A 20 -16.35 -4.77 -18.35
N LEU A 21 -16.64 -5.87 -19.05
CA LEU A 21 -15.95 -6.46 -20.20
C LEU A 21 -15.98 -5.51 -21.42
N LEU A 22 -14.98 -5.59 -22.31
CA LEU A 22 -15.16 -5.98 -23.73
C LEU A 22 -13.82 -6.01 -24.49
N ALA A 23 -13.65 -7.10 -25.23
CA ALA A 23 -12.54 -7.40 -26.15
C ALA A 23 -13.02 -7.29 -27.59
N VAL A 24 -12.13 -6.92 -28.54
CA VAL A 24 -12.28 -7.22 -29.99
C VAL A 24 -10.87 -7.44 -30.59
N PRO A 25 -10.68 -8.40 -31.53
CA PRO A 25 -9.36 -8.83 -31.99
C PRO A 25 -8.94 -8.34 -33.39
N ALA A 26 -7.66 -8.61 -33.66
CA ALA A 26 -6.83 -8.68 -34.87
C ALA A 26 -7.47 -8.64 -36.28
N SER A 27 -6.72 -8.05 -37.21
CA SER A 27 -6.68 -8.48 -38.61
C SER A 27 -5.24 -8.48 -39.12
N ALA A 28 -4.90 -9.59 -39.78
CA ALA A 28 -3.62 -9.92 -40.37
C ALA A 28 -3.48 -9.32 -41.78
N GLY A 29 -2.24 -9.08 -42.19
CA GLY A 29 -1.88 -8.78 -43.57
C GLY A 29 -0.38 -9.02 -43.76
N ALA A 30 -0.04 -10.12 -44.43
CA ALA A 30 1.32 -10.51 -44.79
C ALA A 30 1.64 -10.01 -46.20
N GLN A 31 2.79 -9.35 -46.41
CA GLN A 31 3.51 -9.31 -47.69
C GLN A 31 5.03 -9.18 -47.43
N THR A 32 5.80 -10.11 -48.00
CA THR A 32 7.27 -10.14 -48.10
C THR A 32 7.72 -9.56 -49.46
N PRO A 33 8.99 -9.66 -49.89
CA PRO A 33 10.12 -8.80 -49.53
C PRO A 33 10.78 -8.15 -50.76
N ARG A 34 11.57 -7.08 -50.61
CA ARG A 34 12.60 -6.72 -51.60
C ARG A 34 13.71 -5.87 -50.99
N GLU A 35 14.94 -6.28 -51.31
CA GLU A 35 16.23 -5.76 -50.84
C GLU A 35 16.57 -4.34 -51.31
N GLN A 36 17.68 -3.84 -50.72
CA GLN A 36 18.65 -2.86 -51.22
C GLN A 36 18.47 -1.40 -50.79
N ARG A 37 19.28 -0.98 -49.81
CA ARG A 37 20.54 -0.25 -50.09
C ARG A 37 21.27 0.10 -48.81
N VAL A 38 22.55 -0.26 -48.79
CA VAL A 38 23.56 0.29 -47.89
C VAL A 38 23.70 1.78 -48.18
N GLY A 39 23.50 2.59 -47.15
CA GLY A 39 23.68 4.04 -47.19
C GLY A 39 23.82 4.55 -45.77
N GLN A 40 25.05 4.51 -45.25
CA GLN A 40 25.41 5.16 -43.99
C GLN A 40 25.04 6.65 -44.07
N ARG A 41 24.07 7.06 -43.26
CA ARG A 41 23.96 8.43 -42.76
C ARG A 41 23.81 8.33 -41.25
N GLN A 42 24.91 8.63 -40.56
CA GLN A 42 24.93 8.83 -39.12
C GLN A 42 24.02 10.02 -38.80
N ALA A 43 22.81 9.75 -38.32
CA ALA A 43 22.00 10.75 -37.64
C ALA A 43 22.62 11.01 -36.25
N PRO A 44 22.63 12.25 -35.75
CA PRO A 44 23.04 12.52 -34.37
C PRO A 44 22.19 11.66 -33.43
N ARG A 45 22.83 10.91 -32.53
CA ARG A 45 22.13 10.30 -31.38
C ARG A 45 21.48 11.44 -30.60
N GLU A 46 20.17 11.61 -30.76
CA GLU A 46 19.37 12.25 -29.72
C GLU A 46 19.50 11.37 -28.48
N GLU A 47 20.30 11.84 -27.53
CA GLU A 47 20.29 11.35 -26.17
C GLU A 47 18.83 11.36 -25.70
N VAL A 48 18.27 10.17 -25.50
CA VAL A 48 17.01 10.00 -24.79
C VAL A 48 17.28 10.42 -23.34
N GLN A 49 17.21 11.73 -23.10
CA GLN A 49 17.07 12.26 -21.76
C GLN A 49 15.83 11.59 -21.17
N PRO A 50 15.92 10.90 -20.02
CA PRO A 50 14.74 10.36 -19.37
C PRO A 50 13.81 11.54 -19.11
N ARG A 51 12.70 11.59 -19.85
CA ARG A 51 11.67 12.62 -19.72
C ARG A 51 11.05 12.43 -18.34
N VAL A 52 11.65 13.07 -17.34
CA VAL A 52 11.07 13.21 -16.00
C VAL A 52 9.72 13.92 -16.23
N PRO A 53 8.56 13.31 -15.93
CA PRO A 53 7.33 14.06 -15.95
C PRO A 53 7.36 15.03 -14.77
N ALA A 54 7.89 16.24 -15.01
CA ALA A 54 8.00 17.33 -14.05
C ALA A 54 6.67 18.06 -13.83
N ASN A 55 5.55 17.34 -13.87
CA ASN A 55 4.24 17.89 -13.49
C ASN A 55 3.72 17.11 -12.28
N PRO A 56 3.90 17.61 -11.04
CA PRO A 56 3.19 17.07 -9.90
C PRO A 56 1.69 17.10 -10.18
N THR A 57 1.02 15.97 -9.93
CA THR A 57 -0.43 15.86 -10.12
C THR A 57 -1.13 16.96 -9.31
N PRO A 58 -2.29 17.50 -9.76
CA PRO A 58 -2.95 18.62 -9.07
C PRO A 58 -3.22 18.40 -7.57
N GLY A 59 -3.34 17.14 -7.14
CA GLY A 59 -3.49 16.78 -5.72
C GLY A 59 -2.21 16.88 -4.88
N GLU A 60 -1.02 16.82 -5.49
CA GLU A 60 0.29 16.92 -4.81
C GLU A 60 0.70 18.39 -4.59
N ARG A 61 0.34 19.31 -5.51
CA ARG A 61 0.59 20.75 -5.35
C ARG A 61 -0.10 21.37 -4.14
N GLY A 62 -1.32 20.93 -3.82
CA GLY A 62 -2.10 21.45 -2.69
C GLY A 62 -1.62 21.01 -1.30
N MET A 63 -0.74 20.00 -1.21
CA MET A 63 -0.20 19.54 0.08
C MET A 63 1.19 20.13 0.40
N MET A 64 1.79 20.86 -0.54
CA MET A 64 3.16 21.37 -0.44
C MET A 64 3.34 22.49 0.61
N GLY A 65 2.24 23.07 1.12
CA GLY A 65 2.26 24.07 2.19
C GLY A 65 1.79 23.58 3.57
N LEU A 66 1.43 22.30 3.70
CA LEU A 66 1.07 21.73 5.00
C LEU A 66 2.36 21.21 5.67
N PRO A 67 2.61 21.51 6.95
CA PRO A 67 3.86 21.08 7.58
C PRO A 67 3.95 19.55 7.62
N PRO A 68 5.16 18.98 7.70
CA PRO A 68 5.33 17.55 7.93
C PRO A 68 4.49 17.09 9.13
N LYS A 69 3.91 15.89 9.00
CA LYS A 69 3.09 15.24 10.03
C LYS A 69 1.91 16.07 10.57
N TRP A 70 1.29 16.91 9.73
CA TRP A 70 0.15 17.74 10.17
C TRP A 70 -1.11 16.91 10.46
N ILE A 71 -1.31 15.78 9.79
CA ILE A 71 -2.48 14.91 9.99
C ILE A 71 -2.44 14.31 11.39
N GLU A 72 -1.28 13.82 11.81
CA GLU A 72 -0.98 13.20 13.09
C GLU A 72 -1.26 14.20 14.21
N ARG A 73 -0.77 15.44 14.06
CA ARG A 73 -1.07 16.52 15.01
C ARG A 73 -2.55 16.82 15.11
N VAL A 74 -3.29 16.85 13.99
CA VAL A 74 -4.73 17.09 14.00
C VAL A 74 -5.48 15.91 14.62
N GLN A 75 -5.07 14.67 14.34
CA GLN A 75 -5.65 13.45 14.91
C GLN A 75 -5.56 13.38 16.45
N ASP A 76 -4.55 14.03 17.03
CA ASP A 76 -4.36 14.11 18.49
C ASP A 76 -5.20 15.22 19.15
N MET A 77 -5.78 16.14 18.37
CA MET A 77 -6.63 17.21 18.88
C MET A 77 -8.07 16.74 19.15
N PRO A 78 -8.79 17.34 20.11
CA PRO A 78 -10.23 17.14 20.27
C PRO A 78 -11.02 17.54 19.00
N PRO A 79 -12.17 16.91 18.68
CA PRO A 79 -12.90 17.15 17.43
C PRO A 79 -13.22 18.63 17.15
N ALA A 80 -13.59 19.40 18.19
CA ALA A 80 -13.86 20.83 18.05
C ALA A 80 -12.60 21.64 17.67
N GLN A 81 -11.43 21.24 18.15
CA GLN A 81 -10.15 21.87 17.81
C GLN A 81 -9.69 21.45 16.40
N GLN A 82 -9.95 20.21 15.99
CA GLN A 82 -9.69 19.75 14.61
C GLN A 82 -10.43 20.63 13.61
N GLU A 83 -11.73 20.86 13.80
CA GLU A 83 -12.51 21.67 12.87
C GLU A 83 -12.05 23.14 12.87
N ARG A 84 -11.66 23.69 14.03
CA ARG A 84 -11.03 25.01 14.08
C ARG A 84 -9.72 25.07 13.30
N PHE A 85 -8.86 24.06 13.43
CA PHE A 85 -7.62 23.96 12.66
C PHE A 85 -7.90 23.92 11.14
N LEU A 86 -8.81 23.04 10.70
CA LEU A 86 -9.17 22.90 9.29
C LEU A 86 -9.77 24.20 8.72
N ARG A 87 -10.65 24.89 9.46
CA ARG A 87 -11.22 26.17 9.03
C ARG A 87 -10.19 27.29 8.91
N ASN A 88 -9.19 27.32 9.79
CA ASN A 88 -8.20 28.40 9.83
C ASN A 88 -7.01 28.14 8.89
N ASN A 89 -6.79 26.89 8.45
CA ASN A 89 -5.67 26.53 7.61
C ASN A 89 -5.93 26.88 6.12
N GLN A 90 -5.19 27.87 5.60
CA GLN A 90 -5.34 28.31 4.21
C GLN A 90 -5.03 27.21 3.19
N GLN A 91 -4.06 26.34 3.47
CA GLN A 91 -3.67 25.25 2.58
C GLN A 91 -4.72 24.14 2.53
N PHE A 92 -5.37 23.83 3.65
CA PHE A 92 -6.53 22.94 3.65
C PHE A 92 -7.68 23.51 2.81
N ARG A 93 -7.94 24.82 2.95
CA ARG A 93 -8.99 25.51 2.20
C ARG A 93 -8.72 25.61 0.71
N SER A 94 -7.45 25.64 0.30
CA SER A 94 -7.06 25.63 -1.12
C SER A 94 -7.16 24.23 -1.76
N LEU A 95 -7.33 23.16 -0.97
CA LEU A 95 -7.57 21.83 -1.50
C LEU A 95 -8.91 21.78 -2.25
N PRO A 96 -9.02 20.96 -3.32
CA PRO A 96 -10.30 20.69 -3.95
C PRO A 96 -11.37 20.20 -2.95
N PRO A 97 -12.67 20.54 -3.13
CA PRO A 97 -13.73 20.19 -2.17
C PRO A 97 -13.79 18.70 -1.82
N TRP A 98 -13.58 17.83 -2.82
CA TRP A 98 -13.56 16.38 -2.61
C TRP A 98 -12.41 15.93 -1.69
N ARG A 99 -11.24 16.58 -1.76
CA ARG A 99 -10.10 16.31 -0.87
C ARG A 99 -10.40 16.75 0.56
N GLN A 100 -10.96 17.96 0.71
CA GLN A 100 -11.36 18.46 2.02
C GLN A 100 -12.35 17.51 2.69
N GLN A 101 -13.37 17.07 1.94
CA GLN A 101 -14.37 16.13 2.43
C GLN A 101 -13.73 14.78 2.82
N GLN A 102 -12.83 14.25 1.99
CA GLN A 102 -12.12 13.00 2.29
C GLN A 102 -11.32 13.10 3.60
N ILE A 103 -10.63 14.22 3.84
CA ILE A 103 -9.88 14.45 5.09
C ILE A 103 -10.82 14.51 6.29
N ARG A 104 -11.92 15.27 6.19
CA ARG A 104 -12.93 15.35 7.26
C ARG A 104 -13.52 13.97 7.59
N GLN A 105 -13.86 13.19 6.57
CA GLN A 105 -14.36 11.82 6.76
C GLN A 105 -13.34 10.92 7.44
N ASN A 106 -12.07 11.00 7.07
CA ASN A 106 -11.00 10.22 7.70
C ASN A 106 -10.80 10.61 9.17
N LEU A 107 -10.85 11.91 9.49
CA LEU A 107 -10.79 12.39 10.87
C LEU A 107 -12.00 11.96 11.69
N ALA A 108 -13.21 12.03 11.12
CA ALA A 108 -14.41 11.53 11.78
C ALA A 108 -14.29 10.02 12.10
N LYS A 109 -13.81 9.21 11.14
CA LYS A 109 -13.53 7.79 11.38
C LYS A 109 -12.50 7.59 12.48
N TRP A 110 -11.40 8.35 12.46
CA TRP A 110 -10.35 8.29 13.48
C TRP A 110 -10.89 8.61 14.89
N ASN A 111 -11.71 9.65 15.01
CA ASN A 111 -12.31 10.06 16.26
C ASN A 111 -13.25 9.00 16.84
N ASN A 112 -13.85 8.16 16.00
CA ASN A 112 -14.71 7.04 16.40
C ASN A 112 -13.93 5.77 16.80
N LEU A 113 -12.60 5.73 16.61
CA LEU A 113 -11.78 4.59 17.04
C LEU A 113 -11.55 4.60 18.55
N SER A 114 -11.53 3.40 19.15
CA SER A 114 -11.11 3.22 20.54
C SER A 114 -9.60 3.53 20.71
N PRO A 115 -9.13 3.82 21.94
CA PRO A 115 -7.72 4.03 22.22
C PRO A 115 -6.83 2.88 21.71
N GLU A 116 -7.25 1.63 21.91
CA GLU A 116 -6.52 0.43 21.50
C GLU A 116 -6.45 0.32 19.97
N GLN A 117 -7.54 0.63 19.28
CA GLN A 117 -7.57 0.65 17.81
C GLN A 117 -6.63 1.72 17.24
N ARG A 118 -6.60 2.91 17.85
CA ARG A 118 -5.67 3.98 17.45
C ARG A 118 -4.23 3.56 17.66
N GLN A 119 -3.91 2.93 18.80
CA GLN A 119 -2.56 2.41 19.06
C GLN A 119 -2.16 1.34 18.02
N ALA A 120 -3.06 0.43 17.68
CA ALA A 120 -2.80 -0.58 16.66
C ALA A 120 -2.51 0.04 15.27
N ILE A 121 -3.19 1.13 14.92
CA ILE A 121 -2.92 1.86 13.67
C ILE A 121 -1.57 2.57 13.72
N ARG A 122 -1.27 3.29 14.81
CA ARG A 122 0.03 3.97 14.99
C ARG A 122 1.20 2.99 14.92
N GLU A 123 1.05 1.81 15.51
CA GLU A 123 2.09 0.78 15.46
C GLU A 123 2.33 0.30 14.03
N ARG A 124 1.26 0.08 13.26
CA ARG A 124 1.38 -0.27 11.83
C ARG A 124 2.04 0.85 11.02
N GLU A 125 1.75 2.12 11.33
CA GLU A 125 2.43 3.25 10.68
C GLU A 125 3.92 3.28 11.01
N ARG A 126 4.32 3.04 12.27
CA ARG A 126 5.74 2.95 12.65
C ARG A 126 6.47 1.85 11.88
N ILE A 127 5.88 0.67 11.82
CA ILE A 127 6.43 -0.45 11.06
C ILE A 127 6.56 -0.05 9.58
N TRP A 128 5.52 0.57 9.00
CA TRP A 128 5.53 1.03 7.62
C TRP A 128 6.64 2.05 7.33
N GLU A 129 6.86 3.00 8.24
CA GLU A 129 7.92 4.02 8.13
C GLU A 129 9.33 3.39 8.17
N GLN A 130 9.50 2.24 8.83
CA GLN A 130 10.76 1.50 8.93
C GLN A 130 11.01 0.55 7.76
N MET A 131 9.98 0.21 6.97
CA MET A 131 10.12 -0.66 5.80
C MET A 131 10.94 0.01 4.68
N THR A 132 11.77 -0.78 4.00
CA THR A 132 12.48 -0.34 2.80
C THR A 132 11.49 -0.06 1.65
N PRO A 133 11.86 0.78 0.66
CA PRO A 133 11.01 1.03 -0.51
C PRO A 133 10.56 -0.26 -1.22
N GLN A 134 11.44 -1.25 -1.31
CA GLN A 134 11.19 -2.56 -1.92
C GLN A 134 10.17 -3.37 -1.11
N GLN A 135 10.30 -3.40 0.22
CA GLN A 135 9.31 -4.03 1.09
C GLN A 135 7.94 -3.35 0.97
N GLN A 136 7.90 -2.03 0.97
CA GLN A 136 6.67 -1.26 0.77
C GLN A 136 6.01 -1.58 -0.57
N GLU A 137 6.81 -1.75 -1.62
CA GLU A 137 6.33 -2.12 -2.95
C GLU A 137 5.76 -3.53 -2.97
N TYR A 138 6.48 -4.49 -2.39
CA TYR A 138 6.03 -5.87 -2.24
C TYR A 138 4.69 -5.96 -1.49
N VAL A 139 4.54 -5.21 -0.40
CA VAL A 139 3.26 -5.16 0.33
C VAL A 139 2.14 -4.60 -0.55
N ARG A 140 2.40 -3.50 -1.27
CA ARG A 140 1.39 -2.82 -2.10
C ARG A 140 0.95 -3.64 -3.31
N ASN A 141 1.90 -4.27 -3.99
CA ASN A 141 1.67 -4.88 -5.29
C ASN A 141 1.40 -6.39 -5.20
N THR A 142 1.90 -7.06 -4.16
CA THR A 142 1.81 -8.51 -4.03
C THR A 142 0.91 -8.92 -2.87
N LEU A 143 1.26 -8.54 -1.64
CA LEU A 143 0.56 -9.08 -0.47
C LEU A 143 -0.84 -8.52 -0.29
N LEU A 144 -1.01 -7.21 -0.44
CA LEU A 144 -2.30 -6.58 -0.20
C LEU A 144 -3.38 -7.07 -1.18
N PRO A 145 -3.14 -7.17 -2.51
CA PRO A 145 -4.13 -7.73 -3.42
C PRO A 145 -4.51 -9.18 -3.06
N ARG A 146 -3.51 -10.01 -2.74
CA ARG A 146 -3.75 -11.40 -2.31
C ARG A 146 -4.59 -11.46 -1.04
N TRP A 147 -4.25 -10.65 -0.03
CA TRP A 147 -5.02 -10.56 1.20
C TRP A 147 -6.47 -10.13 0.91
N GLN A 148 -6.68 -9.11 0.08
CA GLN A 148 -8.03 -8.61 -0.22
C GLN A 148 -8.92 -9.68 -0.84
N GLN A 149 -8.35 -10.50 -1.74
CA GLN A 149 -9.05 -11.59 -2.43
C GLN A 149 -9.43 -12.75 -1.51
N LEU A 150 -8.79 -12.91 -0.34
CA LEU A 150 -9.12 -14.00 0.56
C LEU A 150 -10.56 -13.89 1.12
N PRO A 151 -11.30 -15.02 1.18
CA PRO A 151 -12.57 -15.08 1.89
C PRO A 151 -12.42 -14.68 3.36
N PRO A 152 -13.44 -14.07 3.99
CA PRO A 152 -13.36 -13.60 5.38
C PRO A 152 -13.03 -14.72 6.37
N GLY A 153 -13.53 -15.95 6.14
CA GLY A 153 -13.19 -17.11 6.97
C GLY A 153 -11.70 -17.45 6.91
N ARG A 154 -11.07 -17.39 5.72
CA ARG A 154 -9.62 -17.66 5.57
C ARG A 154 -8.77 -16.56 6.19
N LYS A 155 -9.19 -15.29 6.06
CA LYS A 155 -8.57 -14.16 6.77
C LYS A 155 -8.56 -14.38 8.29
N ALA A 156 -9.67 -14.86 8.86
CA ALA A 156 -9.77 -15.15 10.28
C ALA A 156 -8.81 -16.27 10.73
N VAL A 157 -8.62 -17.30 9.91
CA VAL A 157 -7.63 -18.36 10.16
C VAL A 157 -6.22 -17.78 10.23
N ILE A 158 -5.80 -16.98 9.24
CA ILE A 158 -4.46 -16.37 9.24
C ILE A 158 -4.29 -15.42 10.44
N GLN A 159 -5.30 -14.60 10.76
CA GLN A 159 -5.27 -13.71 11.92
C GLN A 159 -5.12 -14.47 13.24
N ARG A 160 -5.72 -15.64 13.39
CA ARG A 160 -5.55 -16.49 14.58
C ARG A 160 -4.11 -16.94 14.74
N HIS A 161 -3.46 -17.38 13.67
CA HIS A 161 -2.06 -17.80 13.71
C HIS A 161 -1.14 -16.60 14.00
N LEU A 162 -1.34 -15.46 13.33
CA LEU A 162 -0.62 -14.23 13.66
C LEU A 162 -0.79 -13.80 15.11
N ARG A 163 -1.98 -14.00 15.69
CA ARG A 163 -2.23 -13.79 17.12
C ARG A 163 -1.37 -14.70 18.00
N ALA A 164 -1.25 -15.97 17.66
CA ALA A 164 -0.39 -16.92 18.39
C ALA A 164 1.11 -16.59 18.32
N LEU A 165 1.54 -15.86 17.29
CA LEU A 165 2.93 -15.41 17.14
C LEU A 165 3.22 -14.10 17.91
N ASN A 166 2.22 -13.49 18.54
CA ASN A 166 2.43 -12.28 19.34
C ASN A 166 3.30 -12.56 20.56
N GLY A 167 4.28 -11.71 20.81
CA GLY A 167 5.12 -11.79 22.01
C GLY A 167 6.20 -12.87 21.97
N LEU A 168 6.27 -13.66 20.89
CA LEU A 168 7.38 -14.58 20.65
C LEU A 168 8.62 -13.82 20.19
N SER A 169 9.80 -14.31 20.59
CA SER A 169 11.07 -13.88 20.01
C SER A 169 11.13 -14.24 18.51
N ASP A 170 12.06 -13.66 17.76
CA ASP A 170 12.18 -13.94 16.33
C ASP A 170 12.53 -15.42 16.07
N SER A 171 13.41 -15.99 16.89
CA SER A 171 13.77 -17.42 16.83
C SER A 171 12.57 -18.32 17.14
N ASP A 172 11.83 -18.04 18.21
CA ASP A 172 10.65 -18.85 18.58
C ASP A 172 9.54 -18.73 17.54
N ARG A 173 9.39 -17.55 16.94
CA ARG A 173 8.43 -17.32 15.86
C ARG A 173 8.79 -18.15 14.63
N GLU A 174 10.06 -18.16 14.22
CA GLU A 174 10.50 -18.93 13.07
C GLU A 174 10.38 -20.44 13.33
N ALA A 175 10.78 -20.90 14.51
CA ALA A 175 10.55 -22.28 14.93
C ALA A 175 9.07 -22.66 14.87
N ARG A 176 8.18 -21.77 15.32
CA ARG A 176 6.72 -21.99 15.28
C ARG A 176 6.16 -21.95 13.86
N LEU A 177 6.68 -21.08 13.00
CA LEU A 177 6.30 -21.04 11.58
C LEU A 177 6.76 -22.31 10.85
N ASN A 178 7.85 -22.94 11.26
CA ASN A 178 8.35 -24.20 10.70
C ASN A 178 7.69 -25.46 11.25
N ASP A 179 6.84 -25.34 12.28
CA ASP A 179 6.12 -26.47 12.85
C ASP A 179 4.94 -26.91 11.95
N PRO A 180 4.95 -28.14 11.41
CA PRO A 180 3.88 -28.66 10.56
C PRO A 180 2.51 -28.69 11.25
N TYR A 181 2.48 -28.90 12.58
CA TYR A 181 1.23 -28.90 13.35
C TYR A 181 0.65 -27.50 13.47
N PHE A 182 1.49 -26.48 13.55
CA PHE A 182 1.04 -25.10 13.59
C PHE A 182 0.40 -24.66 12.27
N LEU A 183 0.91 -25.15 11.15
CA LEU A 183 0.43 -24.82 9.79
C LEU A 183 -0.71 -25.72 9.29
N GLN A 184 -1.21 -26.62 10.15
CA GLN A 184 -2.19 -27.62 9.77
C GLN A 184 -3.50 -26.99 9.23
N GLY A 185 -3.98 -27.50 8.09
CA GLY A 185 -5.24 -27.05 7.46
C GLY A 185 -5.14 -25.72 6.68
N MET A 186 -3.94 -25.18 6.52
CA MET A 186 -3.64 -24.05 5.63
C MET A 186 -3.13 -24.57 4.29
N SER A 187 -3.49 -23.90 3.19
CA SER A 187 -2.91 -24.17 1.88
C SER A 187 -1.46 -23.65 1.81
N PRO A 188 -0.63 -24.13 0.86
CA PRO A 188 0.73 -23.61 0.67
C PRO A 188 0.77 -22.07 0.51
N ASP A 189 -0.17 -21.49 -0.24
CA ASP A 189 -0.26 -20.05 -0.43
C ASP A 189 -0.55 -19.28 0.87
N GLU A 190 -1.37 -19.84 1.75
CA GLU A 190 -1.72 -19.21 3.01
C GLU A 190 -0.62 -19.36 4.05
N GLN A 191 0.11 -20.49 4.00
CA GLN A 191 1.31 -20.68 4.79
C GLN A 191 2.36 -19.64 4.40
N GLN A 192 2.57 -19.43 3.10
CA GLN A 192 3.47 -18.38 2.61
C GLN A 192 2.99 -17.00 3.05
N MET A 193 1.70 -16.69 2.88
CA MET A 193 1.15 -15.41 3.31
C MET A 193 1.30 -15.19 4.82
N LEU A 194 1.11 -16.21 5.64
CA LEU A 194 1.30 -16.13 7.09
C LEU A 194 2.76 -15.80 7.42
N ARG A 195 3.73 -16.44 6.74
CA ARG A 195 5.16 -16.14 6.90
C ARG A 195 5.47 -14.71 6.49
N ASP A 196 5.02 -14.29 5.31
CA ASP A 196 5.25 -12.93 4.81
C ASP A 196 4.70 -11.88 5.80
N LEU A 197 3.48 -12.08 6.31
CA LEU A 197 2.86 -11.19 7.29
C LEU A 197 3.56 -11.21 8.66
N ALA A 198 4.09 -12.35 9.08
CA ALA A 198 4.81 -12.48 10.34
C ALA A 198 6.16 -11.74 10.30
N HIS A 199 6.86 -11.80 9.16
CA HIS A 199 8.14 -11.11 8.97
C HIS A 199 7.95 -9.59 8.85
N LEU A 200 6.89 -9.12 8.19
CA LEU A 200 6.62 -7.68 8.05
C LEU A 200 6.32 -6.96 9.36
N ARG A 201 5.90 -7.69 10.39
CA ARG A 201 5.45 -7.11 11.65
C ARG A 201 6.59 -6.63 12.53
N ILE A 202 7.78 -7.19 12.36
CA ILE A 202 8.94 -6.84 13.16
C ILE A 202 9.91 -6.19 12.19
N GLY A 203 10.50 -5.06 12.57
CA GLY A 203 11.69 -4.52 11.91
C GLY A 203 12.90 -5.45 12.10
N ALA A 204 12.72 -6.77 12.00
CA ALA A 204 13.76 -7.76 11.93
C ALA A 204 14.44 -7.52 10.60
N GLY A 205 15.59 -6.86 10.66
CA GLY A 205 16.54 -6.92 9.57
C GLY A 205 16.78 -8.39 9.23
N VAL A 206 17.05 -8.61 7.94
CA VAL A 206 17.38 -9.91 7.33
C VAL A 206 16.14 -10.75 7.03
N ASP A 207 15.47 -10.46 5.91
CA ASP A 207 15.74 -11.09 4.62
C ASP A 207 14.96 -10.38 3.50
N ALA A 208 15.50 -10.47 2.29
CA ALA A 208 14.81 -10.05 1.07
C ALA A 208 13.43 -10.73 1.00
N PRO A 209 12.42 -10.12 0.32
CA PRO A 209 11.17 -10.81 0.06
C PRO A 209 11.47 -12.20 -0.53
N PRO A 210 10.68 -13.23 -0.21
CA PRO A 210 10.92 -14.60 -0.70
C PRO A 210 11.13 -14.53 -2.21
N GLN A 211 12.36 -14.86 -2.65
CA GLN A 211 12.65 -14.97 -4.07
C GLN A 211 11.85 -16.17 -4.57
N GLN A 212 11.01 -15.91 -5.57
CA GLN A 212 10.22 -16.94 -6.24
C GLN A 212 11.11 -17.90 -7.02
#